data_AF-A0A367Q9Y8-F1
#
_entry.id   AF-A0A367Q9Y8-F1
#
_cell.length_a   1.000
_cell.length_b   1.000
_cell.length_c   1.000
_cell.angle_alpha   90.00
_cell.angle_beta   90.00
_cell.angle_gamma   90.00
#
_symmetry.space_group_name_H-M   'P 1'
#
loop_
_entity.id
_entity.type
_entity.pdbx_description
1 polymer ?
#
loop_
_entity_poly.entity_id
_entity_poly.type
_entity_poly.pdbx_seq_one_letter_code
_entity_poly.pdbx_strand_id
1 'polypeptide(L)'
;MAAKTPSFITEIPLKTTSKDMAILAARLEAGRQLYNAVLSEGLTRLELVRNSNLYNQAKLVSKTNKKERATAFQKACEAYRFSDYYLQSFANTTAIASVWIKLNLDAQTIQKIATRAFKTLERLIYGKAKKARFKQKGQFASLEGKT
;
A
#
# COMPACT_ATOMS: atom_id res chain seq x y z
N MET A 1 -21.32 -0.89 0.88
CA MET A 1 -22.51 -1.68 1.23
C MET A 1 -22.06 -2.73 2.23
N ALA A 2 -22.61 -2.74 3.44
CA ALA A 2 -22.32 -3.77 4.42
C ALA A 2 -22.84 -5.13 3.90
N ALA A 3 -22.09 -6.21 4.10
CA ALA A 3 -22.52 -7.55 3.74
C ALA A 3 -23.85 -7.87 4.44
N LYS A 4 -24.87 -8.26 3.67
CA LYS A 4 -26.23 -8.55 4.18
C LYS A 4 -26.32 -9.87 4.95
N THR A 5 -25.31 -10.73 4.83
CA THR A 5 -25.29 -12.05 5.48
C THR A 5 -24.46 -11.98 6.76
N PRO A 6 -24.97 -12.44 7.92
CA PRO A 6 -24.16 -12.55 9.12
C PRO A 6 -22.96 -13.47 8.83
N SER A 7 -21.76 -12.97 9.09
CA SER A 7 -20.51 -13.72 8.95
C SER A 7 -19.72 -13.58 10.25
N PHE A 8 -18.94 -14.61 10.57
CA PHE A 8 -18.02 -14.61 11.69
C PHE A 8 -16.63 -14.99 11.21
N ILE A 9 -15.60 -14.49 11.89
CA ILE A 9 -14.21 -14.78 11.61
C ILE A 9 -13.75 -15.83 12.62
N THR A 10 -13.19 -16.93 12.12
CA THR A 10 -12.58 -17.97 12.95
C THR A 10 -11.08 -17.96 12.70
N GLU A 11 -10.30 -17.78 13.75
CA GLU A 11 -8.84 -17.91 13.70
C GLU A 11 -8.46 -19.30 14.22
N ILE A 12 -7.71 -20.05 13.41
CA ILE A 12 -7.27 -21.41 13.76
C ILE A 12 -5.74 -21.39 13.89
N PRO A 13 -5.18 -21.81 15.03
CA PRO A 13 -3.74 -21.85 15.20
C PRO A 13 -3.11 -22.88 14.26
N LEU A 14 -2.01 -22.50 13.62
CA LEU A 14 -1.23 -23.43 12.81
C LEU A 14 -0.41 -24.35 13.72
N LYS A 15 -0.47 -25.66 13.46
CA LYS A 15 0.48 -26.62 14.03
C LYS A 15 1.79 -26.49 13.23
N THR A 16 2.80 -25.87 13.83
CA THR A 16 4.04 -25.50 13.13
C THR A 16 5.26 -26.16 13.76
N THR A 17 6.24 -26.51 12.93
CA THR A 17 7.59 -26.88 13.36
C THR A 17 8.49 -25.64 13.45
N SER A 18 9.66 -25.78 14.08
CA SER A 18 10.67 -24.71 14.09
C SER A 18 11.08 -24.26 12.68
N LYS A 19 11.08 -25.18 11.71
CA LYS A 19 11.36 -24.88 10.30
C LYS A 19 10.26 -24.03 9.67
N ASP A 20 8.99 -24.36 9.93
CA ASP A 20 7.85 -23.58 9.43
C ASP A 20 7.88 -22.16 10.00
N MET A 21 8.17 -22.04 11.30
CA MET A 21 8.30 -20.73 11.97
C MET A 21 9.43 -19.89 11.37
N ALA A 22 10.57 -20.49 11.03
CA ALA A 22 11.66 -19.80 10.35
C ALA A 22 11.25 -19.29 8.97
N ILE A 23 10.52 -20.10 8.20
CA ILE A 23 9.98 -19.70 6.88
C ILE A 23 8.98 -18.55 7.04
N LEU A 24 8.04 -18.65 7.99
CA LEU A 24 7.07 -17.59 8.24
C LEU A 24 7.74 -16.28 8.65
N ALA A 25 8.75 -16.33 9.52
CA ALA A 25 9.53 -15.17 9.93
C ALA A 25 10.24 -14.51 8.73
N ALA A 26 10.85 -15.31 7.83
CA ALA A 26 11.50 -14.80 6.63
C ALA A 26 10.49 -14.10 5.68
N ARG A 27 9.32 -14.70 5.47
CA ARG A 27 8.25 -14.11 4.65
C ARG A 27 7.73 -12.80 5.22
N LEU A 28 7.46 -12.77 6.52
CA LEU A 28 6.98 -11.56 7.21
C LEU A 28 8.02 -10.43 7.17
N GLU A 29 9.30 -10.76 7.31
CA GLU A 29 10.38 -9.78 7.20
C GLU A 29 10.54 -9.27 5.77
N ALA A 30 10.41 -10.13 4.75
CA ALA A 30 10.37 -9.70 3.35
C ALA A 30 9.19 -8.77 3.07
N GLY A 31 8.02 -9.11 3.60
CA GLY A 31 6.83 -8.28 3.53
C GLY A 31 7.01 -6.91 4.19
N ARG A 32 7.67 -6.88 5.36
CA ARG A 32 8.00 -5.63 6.07
C ARG A 32 8.90 -4.72 5.26
N GLN A 33 9.98 -5.26 4.69
CA GLN A 33 10.95 -4.50 3.91
C GLN A 33 10.29 -3.92 2.66
N LEU A 34 9.52 -4.74 1.93
CA LEU A 34 8.79 -4.30 0.76
C LEU A 34 7.73 -3.25 1.11
N TYR A 35 6.94 -3.45 2.17
CA TYR A 35 5.96 -2.46 2.64
C TYR A 35 6.62 -1.11 2.91
N ASN A 36 7.75 -1.10 3.61
CA ASN A 36 8.45 0.13 3.94
C ASN A 36 9.03 0.81 2.70
N ALA A 37 9.57 0.06 1.74
CA ALA A 37 10.08 0.59 0.48
C ALA A 37 8.96 1.23 -0.37
N VAL A 38 7.80 0.58 -0.46
CA VAL A 38 6.64 1.14 -1.16
C VAL A 38 6.09 2.36 -0.43
N LEU A 39 6.07 2.33 0.91
CA LEU A 39 5.61 3.46 1.72
C LEU A 39 6.54 4.67 1.55
N SER A 40 7.86 4.48 1.53
CA SER A 40 8.81 5.58 1.33
C SER A 40 8.67 6.20 -0.06
N GLU A 41 8.62 5.37 -1.11
CA GLU A 41 8.41 5.85 -2.48
C GLU A 41 7.08 6.60 -2.62
N GLY A 42 6.02 6.06 -2.05
CA GLY A 42 4.71 6.69 -2.10
C GLY A 42 4.62 7.98 -1.29
N LEU A 43 5.39 8.13 -0.20
CA LEU A 43 5.51 9.41 0.52
C LEU A 43 6.19 10.47 -0.35
N THR A 44 7.28 10.11 -1.03
CA THR A 44 7.97 11.01 -1.98
C THR A 44 7.03 11.46 -3.10
N ARG A 45 6.31 10.52 -3.73
CA ARG A 45 5.32 10.85 -4.78
C ARG A 45 4.20 11.73 -4.25
N LEU A 46 3.70 11.46 -3.04
CA LEU A 46 2.64 12.26 -2.42
C LEU A 46 3.09 13.71 -2.18
N GLU A 47 4.33 13.91 -1.75
CA GLU A 47 4.90 15.24 -1.57
C GLU A 47 4.99 16.01 -2.90
N LEU A 48 5.46 15.34 -3.96
CA LEU A 48 5.47 15.90 -5.32
C LEU A 48 4.07 16.28 -5.80
N VAL A 49 3.07 15.43 -5.58
CA VAL A 49 1.66 15.74 -5.90
C VAL A 49 1.23 17.00 -5.16
N ARG A 50 1.48 17.09 -3.85
CA ARG A 50 1.05 18.23 -3.02
C ARG A 50 1.67 19.56 -3.45
N ASN A 51 2.91 19.52 -3.92
CA ASN A 51 3.66 20.70 -4.37
C ASN A 51 3.39 21.07 -5.84
N SER A 52 2.63 20.25 -6.57
CA SER A 52 2.37 20.47 -7.99
C SER A 52 1.33 21.57 -8.26
N ASN A 53 1.53 22.27 -9.38
CA ASN A 53 0.57 23.25 -9.87
C ASN A 53 -0.80 22.62 -10.18
N LEU A 54 -0.82 21.39 -10.70
CA LEU A 54 -2.05 20.64 -10.99
C LEU A 54 -2.88 20.42 -9.71
N TYR A 55 -2.23 20.07 -8.60
CA TYR A 55 -2.90 19.85 -7.33
C TYR A 55 -3.42 21.17 -6.73
N ASN A 56 -2.66 22.26 -6.88
CA ASN A 56 -3.11 23.59 -6.47
C ASN A 56 -4.31 24.07 -7.29
N GLN A 57 -4.31 23.86 -8.60
CA GLN A 57 -5.46 24.13 -9.47
C GLN A 57 -6.67 23.28 -9.08
N ALA A 58 -6.48 21.99 -8.81
CA ALA A 58 -7.55 21.10 -8.36
C ALA A 58 -8.21 21.56 -7.04
N LYS A 59 -7.46 22.23 -6.16
CA LYS A 59 -8.02 22.81 -4.93
C LYS A 59 -8.97 23.98 -5.20
N LEU A 60 -8.73 24.76 -6.26
CA LEU A 60 -9.53 25.93 -6.64
C LEU A 60 -10.88 25.55 -7.26
N VAL A 61 -11.01 24.35 -7.83
CA VAL A 61 -12.28 23.85 -8.39
C VAL A 61 -13.36 23.83 -7.32
N SER A 62 -14.54 24.38 -7.61
CA SER A 62 -15.64 24.47 -6.65
C SER A 62 -16.01 23.10 -6.05
N LYS A 63 -16.33 23.08 -4.75
CA LYS A 63 -16.82 21.88 -4.05
C LYS A 63 -18.19 21.41 -4.57
N THR A 64 -18.95 22.28 -5.22
CA THR A 64 -20.25 21.93 -5.83
C THR A 64 -20.05 21.09 -7.09
N ASN A 65 -18.98 21.32 -7.87
CA ASN A 65 -18.67 20.53 -9.05
C ASN A 65 -17.81 19.29 -8.71
N LYS A 66 -18.44 18.32 -8.04
CA LYS A 66 -17.75 17.12 -7.52
C LYS A 66 -17.00 16.33 -8.60
N LYS A 67 -17.58 16.20 -9.79
CA LYS A 67 -17.01 15.39 -10.88
C LYS A 67 -15.74 16.03 -11.43
N GLU A 68 -15.79 17.32 -11.76
CA GLU A 68 -14.64 18.08 -12.24
C GLU A 68 -13.51 18.15 -11.19
N ARG A 69 -13.88 18.34 -9.92
CA ARG A 69 -12.90 18.36 -8.83
C ARG A 69 -12.20 17.00 -8.68
N ALA A 70 -12.94 15.90 -8.77
CA ALA A 70 -12.39 14.56 -8.70
C ALA A 70 -11.42 14.27 -9.85
N THR A 71 -11.80 14.63 -11.10
CA THR A 71 -10.93 14.43 -12.26
C THR A 71 -9.67 15.29 -12.20
N ALA A 72 -9.76 16.53 -11.69
CA ALA A 72 -8.59 17.39 -11.50
C ALA A 72 -7.59 16.78 -10.48
N PHE A 73 -8.07 16.28 -9.35
CA PHE A 73 -7.20 15.59 -8.39
C PHE A 73 -6.62 14.29 -8.95
N GLN A 74 -7.41 13.52 -9.70
CA GLN A 74 -6.94 12.32 -10.36
C GLN A 74 -5.79 12.62 -11.33
N LYS A 75 -5.94 13.64 -12.19
CA LYS A 75 -4.87 14.10 -13.09
C LYS A 75 -3.60 14.50 -12.35
N ALA A 76 -3.73 15.22 -11.24
CA ALA A 76 -2.58 15.61 -10.41
C ALA A 76 -1.86 14.39 -9.81
N CYS A 77 -2.59 13.39 -9.34
CA CYS A 77 -2.01 12.14 -8.84
C CYS A 77 -1.34 11.32 -9.96
N GLU A 78 -1.97 11.22 -11.13
CA GLU A 78 -1.46 10.49 -12.29
C GLU A 78 -0.14 11.06 -12.80
N ALA A 79 0.02 12.40 -12.80
CA ALA A 79 1.24 13.07 -13.24
C ALA A 79 2.50 12.62 -12.49
N TYR A 80 2.35 12.20 -11.23
CA TYR A 80 3.44 11.70 -10.38
C TYR A 80 3.31 10.20 -10.08
N ARG A 81 2.54 9.46 -10.88
CA ARG A 81 2.33 8.01 -10.73
C ARG A 81 1.90 7.64 -9.30
N PHE A 82 1.02 8.44 -8.71
CA PHE A 82 0.48 8.24 -7.37
C PHE A 82 -0.89 7.55 -7.46
N SER A 83 -0.88 6.22 -7.61
CA SER A 83 -2.08 5.38 -7.53
C SER A 83 -1.72 3.98 -7.00
N ASP A 84 -2.72 3.23 -6.55
CA ASP A 84 -2.53 1.82 -6.13
C ASP A 84 -1.84 1.01 -7.22
N TYR A 85 -2.27 1.17 -8.48
CA TYR A 85 -1.68 0.50 -9.63
C TYR A 85 -0.19 0.82 -9.81
N TYR A 86 0.18 2.10 -9.77
CA TYR A 86 1.58 2.50 -9.95
C TYR A 86 2.48 2.07 -8.78
N LEU A 87 1.94 2.00 -7.56
CA LEU A 87 2.69 1.48 -6.41
C LEU A 87 2.79 -0.04 -6.43
N GLN A 88 1.78 -0.77 -6.93
CA GLN A 88 1.89 -2.21 -7.21
C GLN A 88 2.96 -2.49 -8.27
N SER A 89 2.99 -1.68 -9.34
CA SER A 89 4.04 -1.77 -10.37
C SER A 89 5.44 -1.55 -9.79
N PHE A 90 5.61 -0.48 -8.99
CA PHE A 90 6.87 -0.23 -8.29
C PHE A 90 7.25 -1.40 -7.37
N ALA A 91 6.32 -1.92 -6.56
CA ALA A 91 6.57 -3.04 -5.67
C ALA A 91 7.05 -4.29 -6.41
N ASN A 92 6.47 -4.60 -7.57
CA ASN A 92 6.92 -5.71 -8.41
C ASN A 92 8.36 -5.50 -8.89
N THR A 93 8.70 -4.32 -9.40
CA THR A 93 10.06 -4.00 -9.84
C THR A 93 11.05 -4.09 -8.67
N THR A 94 10.72 -3.53 -7.51
CA THR A 94 11.55 -3.59 -6.30
C THR A 94 11.74 -5.03 -5.80
N ALA A 95 10.68 -5.85 -5.82
CA ALA A 95 10.76 -7.24 -5.44
C ALA A 95 11.63 -8.05 -6.42
N ILE A 96 11.49 -7.84 -7.72
CA ILE A 96 12.30 -8.53 -8.75
C ILE A 96 13.79 -8.17 -8.61
N ALA A 97 14.10 -6.92 -8.28
CA ALA A 97 15.47 -6.46 -8.07
C ALA A 97 16.13 -7.07 -6.81
N SER A 98 15.34 -7.64 -5.89
CA SER A 98 15.84 -8.27 -4.67
C SER A 98 15.62 -9.79 -4.70
N VAL A 99 16.70 -10.55 -4.89
CA VAL A 99 16.68 -12.02 -4.88
C VAL A 99 16.00 -12.55 -3.62
N TRP A 100 16.29 -11.93 -2.47
CA TRP A 100 15.74 -12.36 -1.18
C TRP A 100 14.25 -12.07 -1.03
N ILE A 101 13.77 -10.91 -1.47
CA ILE A 101 12.33 -10.60 -1.43
C ILE A 101 11.57 -11.51 -2.40
N LYS A 102 12.07 -11.67 -3.63
CA LYS A 102 11.45 -12.52 -4.66
C LYS A 102 11.38 -13.99 -4.24
N LEU A 103 12.36 -14.48 -3.50
CA LEU A 103 12.36 -15.86 -2.97
C LEU A 103 11.25 -16.07 -1.93
N ASN A 104 10.92 -15.04 -1.15
CA ASN A 104 10.03 -15.15 0.00
C ASN A 104 8.59 -14.70 -0.27
N LEU A 105 8.33 -13.93 -1.33
CA LEU A 105 7.01 -13.39 -1.64
C LEU A 105 6.60 -13.72 -3.07
N ASP A 106 5.38 -14.24 -3.23
CA ASP A 106 4.75 -14.38 -4.54
C ASP A 106 4.16 -13.04 -5.05
N ALA A 107 3.87 -12.99 -6.35
CA ALA A 107 3.40 -11.78 -7.01
C ALA A 107 2.08 -11.23 -6.45
N GLN A 108 1.17 -12.10 -5.99
CA GLN A 108 -0.12 -11.65 -5.47
C GLN A 108 0.05 -11.01 -4.08
N THR A 109 0.90 -11.61 -3.25
CA THR A 109 1.27 -11.06 -1.94
C THR A 109 2.00 -9.72 -2.07
N ILE A 110 2.93 -9.60 -3.04
CA ILE A 110 3.62 -8.34 -3.37
C ILE A 110 2.61 -7.22 -3.66
N GLN A 111 1.62 -7.50 -4.52
CA GLN A 111 0.61 -6.52 -4.89
C GLN A 111 -0.24 -6.10 -3.69
N LYS A 112 -0.64 -7.04 -2.82
CA LYS A 112 -1.44 -6.73 -1.63
C LYS A 112 -0.65 -5.95 -0.57
N ILE A 113 0.65 -6.22 -0.42
CA ILE A 113 1.54 -5.40 0.41
C ILE A 113 1.58 -3.95 -0.12
N ALA A 114 1.70 -3.78 -1.44
CA ALA A 114 1.70 -2.46 -2.06
C ALA A 114 0.37 -1.73 -1.84
N THR A 115 -0.76 -2.42 -1.99
CA THR A 115 -2.10 -1.87 -1.69
C THR A 115 -2.23 -1.47 -0.23
N ARG A 116 -1.68 -2.25 0.70
CA ARG A 116 -1.67 -1.91 2.13
C ARG A 116 -0.89 -0.62 2.39
N ALA A 117 0.25 -0.43 1.72
CA ALA A 117 1.02 0.82 1.78
C ALA A 117 0.23 1.98 1.16
N PHE A 118 -0.38 1.78 -0.03
CA PHE A 118 -1.21 2.78 -0.69
C PHE A 118 -2.39 3.24 0.18
N LYS A 119 -3.14 2.32 0.81
CA LYS A 119 -4.22 2.67 1.74
C LYS A 119 -3.74 3.54 2.92
N THR A 120 -2.49 3.40 3.33
CA THR A 120 -1.89 4.26 4.35
C THR A 120 -1.69 5.68 3.81
N LEU A 121 -1.18 5.81 2.58
CA LEU A 121 -0.97 7.08 1.88
C LEU A 121 -2.29 7.76 1.49
N GLU A 122 -3.29 6.98 1.09
CA GLU A 122 -4.64 7.43 0.78
C GLU A 122 -5.28 8.13 1.98
N ARG A 123 -5.09 7.58 3.19
CA ARG A 123 -5.55 8.24 4.42
C ARG A 123 -4.82 9.57 4.65
N LEU A 124 -3.55 9.69 4.26
CA LEU A 124 -2.79 10.94 4.38
C LEU A 124 -3.27 12.00 3.38
N ILE A 125 -3.48 11.64 2.11
CA ILE A 125 -3.90 12.61 1.09
C ILE A 125 -5.33 13.11 1.35
N TYR A 126 -6.21 12.28 1.90
CA TYR A 126 -7.57 12.67 2.30
C TYR A 126 -7.65 13.31 3.70
N GLY A 127 -6.53 13.54 4.38
CA GLY A 127 -6.52 14.15 5.71
C GLY A 127 -7.13 13.29 6.83
N LYS A 128 -7.34 11.99 6.59
CA LYS A 128 -7.84 11.01 7.58
C LYS A 128 -6.75 10.50 8.53
N ALA A 129 -5.50 10.85 8.27
CA ALA A 129 -4.35 10.55 9.12
C ALA A 129 -3.33 11.70 9.06
N LYS A 130 -2.62 11.92 10.16
CA LYS A 130 -1.58 12.96 10.25
C LYS A 130 -0.21 12.49 9.76
N LYS A 131 0.14 11.22 10.00
CA LYS A 131 1.47 10.66 9.71
C LYS A 131 1.38 9.16 9.40
N ALA A 132 2.20 8.69 8.46
CA ALA A 132 2.44 7.27 8.24
C ALA A 132 3.65 6.80 9.04
N ARG A 133 3.60 5.56 9.56
CA ARG A 133 4.70 4.96 10.32
C ARG A 133 5.24 3.75 9.57
N PHE A 134 6.55 3.71 9.41
CA PHE A 134 7.25 2.52 8.93
C PHE A 134 7.11 1.39 9.95
N LYS A 135 7.15 0.16 9.45
CA LYS A 135 7.06 -1.06 10.25
C LYS A 135 8.45 -1.45 10.75
N GLN A 136 8.60 -1.53 12.06
CA GLN A 136 9.84 -2.03 12.68
C GLN A 136 9.89 -3.55 12.61
N LYS A 137 11.08 -4.13 12.82
CA LYS A 137 11.28 -5.58 12.85
C LYS A 137 10.29 -6.24 13.83
N GLY A 138 9.66 -7.32 13.43
CA GLY A 138 8.63 -8.02 14.22
C GLY A 138 7.23 -7.38 14.23
N GLN A 139 7.04 -6.17 13.69
CA GLN A 139 5.72 -5.50 13.67
C GLN A 139 4.87 -5.83 12.42
N PHE A 140 5.43 -6.57 11.47
CA PHE A 140 4.71 -7.02 10.28
C PHE A 140 4.23 -8.45 10.52
N ALA A 141 3.00 -8.58 10.99
CA ALA A 141 2.47 -9.84 11.51
C ALA A 141 1.46 -10.55 10.59
N SER A 142 1.17 -9.98 9.41
CA SER A 142 0.18 -10.55 8.48
C SER A 142 0.52 -10.30 7.02
N LEU A 143 0.23 -11.31 6.20
CA LEU A 143 0.34 -11.31 4.75
C LEU A 143 -0.97 -11.84 4.16
N GLU A 144 -1.31 -11.35 2.99
CA GLU A 144 -2.49 -11.78 2.23
C GLU A 144 -2.13 -11.82 0.74
N GLY A 145 -2.58 -12.86 0.05
CA GLY A 145 -2.58 -12.93 -1.42
C GLY A 145 -3.84 -12.30 -2.01
N LYS A 146 -3.90 -12.21 -3.34
CA LYS A 146 -5.17 -11.95 -4.05
C LYS A 146 -5.94 -13.27 -4.08
N THR A 147 -7.26 -13.19 -4.00
CA THR A 147 -8.15 -14.34 -4.22
C THR A 147 -8.77 -14.20 -5.60
#